data_AF-A0A1E3X6I3-F1
#
_entry.id   AF-A0A1E3X6I3-F1
#
_cell.length_a   1.000
_cell.length_b   1.000
_cell.length_c   1.000
_cell.angle_alpha   90.00
_cell.angle_beta   90.00
_cell.angle_gamma   90.00
#
_symmetry.space_group_name_H-M   'P 1'
#
loop_
_entity.id
_entity.type
_entity.pdbx_description
1 polymer ?
#
loop_
_entity_poly.entity_id
_entity_poly.type
_entity_poly.pdbx_seq_one_letter_code
_entity_poly.pdbx_strand_id
1 'polypeptide(L)'
;MKTIQSKLAVIFGVFLTLGIAGIVIVLMNSQKDDGAVINLAGKQRMLTQKMSKEAIALSQGIGSKQSLVKTINLFDKTLKGLVSGDSELNLPATSNPEILGQLNHVQKLWKDLHANLSIVLANSDVTTAALSYINDNNMTLLKEMNKAVGLC
;
A
#
# COMPACT_ATOMS: atom_id res chain seq x y z
N MET A 1 55.65 -22.51 12.94
CA MET A 1 54.62 -22.93 11.96
C MET A 1 53.22 -23.02 12.58
N LYS A 2 53.01 -23.74 13.70
CA LYS A 2 51.70 -23.86 14.38
C LYS A 2 51.05 -22.51 14.77
N THR A 3 51.84 -21.53 15.21
CA THR A 3 51.35 -20.18 15.61
C THR A 3 50.81 -19.34 14.45
N ILE A 4 51.31 -19.55 13.22
CA ILE A 4 50.86 -18.83 12.02
C ILE A 4 49.52 -19.41 11.54
N GLN A 5 49.38 -20.73 11.56
CA GLN A 5 48.13 -21.41 11.24
C GLN A 5 46.99 -21.02 12.19
N SER A 6 47.27 -20.91 13.50
CA SER A 6 46.28 -20.44 14.47
C SER A 6 45.83 -18.99 14.22
N LYS A 7 46.76 -18.09 13.87
CA LYS A 7 46.42 -16.69 13.53
C LYS A 7 45.57 -16.60 12.26
N LEU A 8 45.89 -17.38 11.23
CA LEU A 8 45.10 -17.47 10.00
C LEU A 8 43.69 -18.02 10.26
N ALA A 9 43.55 -19.04 11.10
CA ALA A 9 42.26 -19.60 11.48
C ALA A 9 41.38 -18.58 12.23
N VAL A 10 41.96 -17.78 13.12
CA VAL A 10 41.24 -16.70 13.83
C VAL A 10 40.79 -15.62 12.85
N ILE A 11 41.67 -15.17 11.95
CA ILE A 11 41.33 -14.16 10.92
C ILE A 11 40.19 -14.67 10.03
N PHE A 12 40.29 -15.92 9.56
CA PHE A 12 39.25 -16.55 8.76
C PHE A 12 37.92 -16.64 9.54
N GLY A 13 37.97 -17.03 10.82
CA GLY A 13 36.80 -17.06 11.69
C GLY A 13 36.13 -15.69 11.85
N VAL A 14 36.92 -14.62 12.01
CA VAL A 14 36.41 -13.24 12.08
C VAL A 14 35.77 -12.80 10.76
N PHE A 15 36.38 -13.12 9.62
CA PHE A 15 35.76 -12.82 8.32
C PHE A 15 34.46 -13.59 8.11
N LEU A 16 34.39 -14.85 8.56
CA LEU A 16 33.18 -15.67 8.47
C LEU A 16 32.04 -15.07 9.32
N THR A 17 32.32 -14.64 10.55
CA THR A 17 31.31 -14.05 11.43
C THR A 17 30.83 -12.69 10.94
N LEU A 18 31.73 -11.85 10.41
CA LEU A 18 31.37 -10.57 9.79
C LEU A 18 30.50 -10.76 8.53
N GLY A 19 30.81 -11.78 7.72
CA GLY A 19 30.00 -12.14 6.54
C GLY A 19 28.57 -12.54 6.93
N ILE A 20 28.43 -13.40 7.94
CA ILE A 20 27.11 -13.82 8.45
C ILE A 20 26.34 -12.62 9.04
N ALA A 21 27.00 -11.79 9.85
CA ALA A 21 26.36 -10.60 10.42
C ALA A 21 25.85 -9.64 9.34
N GLY A 22 26.62 -9.43 8.26
CA GLY A 22 26.20 -8.63 7.11
C GLY A 22 24.94 -9.18 6.44
N ILE A 23 24.88 -10.49 6.21
CA ILE A 23 23.70 -11.14 5.62
C ILE A 23 22.47 -10.98 6.53
N VAL A 24 22.63 -11.17 7.84
CA VAL A 24 21.52 -11.03 8.82
C VAL A 24 20.97 -9.60 8.81
N ILE A 25 21.83 -8.58 8.76
CA ILE A 25 21.41 -7.17 8.69
C ILE A 25 20.61 -6.90 7.42
N VAL A 26 21.06 -7.41 6.27
CA VAL A 26 20.33 -7.26 5.00
C VAL A 26 18.95 -7.91 5.07
N LEU A 27 18.86 -9.15 5.56
CA LEU A 27 17.58 -9.86 5.71
C LEU A 27 16.62 -9.14 6.68
N MET A 28 17.14 -8.62 7.80
CA MET A 28 16.34 -7.84 8.75
C MET A 28 15.80 -6.54 8.15
N ASN A 29 16.56 -5.89 7.27
CA ASN A 29 16.08 -4.69 6.58
C ASN A 29 15.00 -5.03 5.55
N SER A 30 15.18 -6.08 4.75
CA SER A 30 14.14 -6.53 3.82
C SER A 30 12.83 -6.89 4.53
N GLN A 31 12.88 -7.58 5.67
CA GLN A 31 11.67 -7.90 6.46
C GLN A 31 10.92 -6.66 6.98
N LYS A 32 11.63 -5.56 7.29
CA LYS A 32 10.99 -4.31 7.72
C LYS A 32 10.25 -3.65 6.56
N ASP A 33 10.84 -3.66 5.38
CA ASP A 33 10.22 -3.12 4.16
C ASP A 33 8.97 -3.93 3.80
N ASP A 34 9.04 -5.26 3.87
CA ASP A 34 7.88 -6.15 3.67
C ASP A 34 6.75 -5.87 4.68
N GLY A 35 7.10 -5.64 5.95
CA GLY A 35 6.14 -5.28 6.98
C GLY A 35 5.42 -3.95 6.72
N ALA A 36 6.14 -2.94 6.20
CA ALA A 36 5.56 -1.66 5.81
C ALA A 36 4.61 -1.81 4.61
N VAL A 37 5.01 -2.58 3.60
CA VAL A 37 4.21 -2.89 2.40
C VAL A 37 2.90 -3.57 2.80
N ILE A 38 2.97 -4.67 3.57
CA ILE A 38 1.78 -5.43 4.00
C ILE A 38 0.83 -4.55 4.81
N ASN A 39 1.34 -3.73 5.73
CA ASN A 39 0.51 -2.85 6.54
C ASN A 39 -0.19 -1.77 5.69
N LEU A 40 0.53 -1.12 4.78
CA LEU A 40 -0.01 -0.08 3.91
C LEU A 40 -1.00 -0.63 2.88
N ALA A 41 -0.70 -1.79 2.28
CA ALA A 41 -1.63 -2.53 1.42
C ALA A 41 -2.87 -2.97 2.21
N GLY A 42 -2.69 -3.47 3.43
CA GLY A 42 -3.79 -3.84 4.33
C GLY A 42 -4.71 -2.66 4.66
N LYS A 43 -4.12 -1.48 4.88
CA LYS A 43 -4.83 -0.22 5.16
C LYS A 43 -5.70 0.25 3.99
N GLN A 44 -5.34 -0.07 2.75
CA GLN A 44 -6.14 0.29 1.58
C GLN A 44 -7.58 -0.24 1.68
N ARG A 45 -7.79 -1.47 2.18
CA ARG A 45 -9.14 -2.04 2.39
C ARG A 45 -9.99 -1.20 3.33
N MET A 46 -9.41 -0.71 4.42
CA MET A 46 -10.11 0.17 5.35
C MET A 46 -10.42 1.51 4.72
N LEU A 47 -9.48 2.07 3.95
CA LEU A 47 -9.65 3.35 3.28
C LEU A 47 -10.78 3.31 2.24
N THR A 48 -11.00 2.19 1.53
CA THR A 48 -12.14 2.07 0.60
C THR A 48 -13.49 2.19 1.30
N GLN A 49 -13.62 1.54 2.45
CA GLN A 49 -14.84 1.59 3.25
C GLN A 49 -15.02 2.97 3.89
N LYS A 50 -13.92 3.55 4.38
CA LYS A 50 -13.92 4.87 5.01
C LYS A 50 -14.35 5.96 4.03
N MET A 51 -13.79 6.00 2.81
CA MET A 51 -14.18 7.01 1.82
C MET A 51 -15.62 6.83 1.34
N SER A 52 -16.11 5.59 1.23
CA SER A 52 -17.51 5.31 0.87
C SER A 52 -18.48 5.84 1.95
N LYS A 53 -18.17 5.56 3.22
CA LYS A 53 -18.94 6.10 4.36
C LYS A 53 -18.90 7.62 4.41
N GLU A 54 -17.73 8.22 4.20
CA GLU A 54 -17.56 9.68 4.21
C GLU A 54 -18.31 10.36 3.05
N ALA A 55 -18.37 9.74 1.87
CA ALA A 55 -19.14 10.22 0.72
C ALA A 55 -20.66 10.21 1.01
N ILE A 56 -21.17 9.12 1.60
CA ILE A 56 -22.58 9.04 2.01
C ILE A 56 -22.89 10.08 3.09
N ALA A 57 -22.05 10.20 4.12
CA ALA A 57 -22.24 11.19 5.17
C ALA A 57 -22.23 12.63 4.62
N LEU A 58 -21.33 12.92 3.68
CA LEU A 58 -21.26 14.22 3.02
C LEU A 58 -22.55 14.53 2.26
N SER A 59 -23.10 13.56 1.52
CA SER A 59 -24.36 13.73 0.78
C SER A 59 -25.58 13.99 1.67
N GLN A 60 -25.52 13.55 2.92
CA GLN A 60 -26.57 13.75 3.94
C GLN A 60 -26.38 15.08 4.70
N GLY A 61 -25.37 15.88 4.36
CA GLY A 61 -25.08 17.16 5.03
C GLY A 61 -24.45 17.03 6.41
N ILE A 62 -24.09 15.82 6.86
CA ILE A 62 -23.47 15.57 8.16
C ILE A 62 -21.96 15.27 8.07
N GLY A 63 -21.45 15.08 6.85
CA GLY A 63 -20.05 14.76 6.58
C GLY A 63 -19.17 15.99 6.33
N SER A 64 -17.85 15.77 6.33
CA SER A 64 -16.85 16.79 6.02
C SER A 64 -16.19 16.51 4.67
N LYS A 65 -16.29 17.47 3.75
CA LYS A 65 -15.57 17.45 2.47
C LYS A 65 -14.07 17.28 2.68
N GLN A 66 -13.51 17.95 3.69
CA GLN A 66 -12.09 17.86 4.01
C GLN A 66 -11.68 16.45 4.45
N SER A 67 -12.51 15.77 5.25
CA SER A 67 -12.24 14.39 5.68
C SER A 67 -12.24 13.43 4.50
N LEU A 68 -13.23 13.55 3.60
CA LEU A 68 -13.31 12.73 2.40
C LEU A 68 -12.09 12.92 1.49
N VAL A 69 -11.71 14.18 1.21
CA VAL A 69 -10.51 14.51 0.41
C VAL A 69 -9.25 13.93 1.04
N LYS A 70 -9.09 14.02 2.37
CA LYS A 70 -7.93 13.43 3.06
C LYS A 70 -7.87 11.92 2.87
N THR A 71 -8.99 11.21 2.99
CA THR A 71 -9.04 9.75 2.81
C THR A 71 -8.74 9.36 1.37
N ILE A 72 -9.31 10.07 0.39
CA ILE A 72 -9.06 9.88 -1.05
C ILE A 72 -7.58 10.04 -1.36
N ASN A 73 -6.97 11.14 -0.93
CA ASN A 73 -5.56 11.42 -1.20
C ASN A 73 -4.63 10.38 -0.53
N LEU A 74 -4.98 9.92 0.67
CA LEU A 74 -4.21 8.88 1.35
C LEU A 74 -4.30 7.53 0.63
N PHE A 75 -5.48 7.15 0.14
CA PHE A 75 -5.66 5.96 -0.69
C PHE A 75 -4.81 6.06 -1.96
N ASP A 76 -4.98 7.15 -2.72
CA ASP A 76 -4.30 7.38 -3.99
C ASP A 76 -2.77 7.39 -3.86
N LYS A 77 -2.24 8.13 -2.88
CA LYS A 77 -0.80 8.20 -2.62
C LYS A 77 -0.23 6.83 -2.29
N THR A 78 -0.90 6.09 -1.40
CA THR A 78 -0.40 4.79 -0.97
C THR A 78 -0.50 3.76 -2.10
N LEU A 79 -1.57 3.75 -2.90
CA LEU A 79 -1.71 2.86 -4.05
C LEU A 79 -0.62 3.12 -5.11
N LYS A 80 -0.29 4.39 -5.37
CA LYS A 80 0.83 4.76 -6.23
C LYS A 80 2.16 4.30 -5.65
N GLY A 81 2.38 4.53 -4.35
CA GLY A 81 3.58 4.08 -3.66
C GLY A 81 3.77 2.56 -3.68
N LEU A 82 2.69 1.78 -3.57
CA LEU A 82 2.75 0.31 -3.68
C LEU A 82 3.18 -0.16 -5.09
N VAL A 83 2.87 0.63 -6.12
CA VAL A 83 3.24 0.31 -7.52
C VAL A 83 4.64 0.79 -7.86
N SER A 84 4.95 2.07 -7.63
CA SER A 84 6.17 2.71 -8.10
C SER A 84 7.22 2.98 -7.02
N GLY A 85 6.92 2.66 -5.77
CA GLY A 85 7.68 3.10 -4.60
C GLY A 85 7.32 4.52 -4.17
N ASP A 86 7.56 4.82 -2.89
CA ASP A 86 7.39 6.14 -2.28
C ASP A 86 8.32 6.23 -1.06
N SER A 87 9.31 7.12 -1.11
CA SER A 87 10.30 7.27 -0.05
C SER A 87 9.73 7.89 1.24
N GLU A 88 8.69 8.71 1.14
CA GLU A 88 8.03 9.29 2.32
C GLU A 88 7.21 8.24 3.07
N LEU A 89 6.70 7.24 2.36
CA LEU A 89 5.97 6.11 2.92
C LEU A 89 6.87 4.91 3.27
N ASN A 90 8.18 5.00 2.99
CA ASN A 90 9.12 3.87 3.07
C ASN A 90 8.62 2.65 2.27
N LEU A 91 8.11 2.89 1.07
CA LEU A 91 7.66 1.86 0.15
C LEU A 91 8.71 1.64 -0.95
N PRO A 92 9.29 0.43 -1.06
CA PRO A 92 10.04 0.07 -2.24
C PRO A 92 9.11 -0.09 -3.45
N ALA A 93 9.64 0.09 -4.65
CA ALA A 93 8.90 -0.22 -5.86
C ALA A 93 8.66 -1.74 -5.97
N THR A 94 7.44 -2.13 -6.33
CA THR A 94 7.13 -3.55 -6.54
C THR A 94 7.80 -4.06 -7.81
N SER A 95 8.65 -5.07 -7.67
CA SER A 95 9.28 -5.78 -8.81
C SER A 95 8.59 -7.09 -9.19
N ASN A 96 7.69 -7.59 -8.34
CA ASN A 96 6.93 -8.81 -8.60
C ASN A 96 5.83 -8.55 -9.66
N PRO A 97 5.88 -9.21 -10.84
CA PRO A 97 4.91 -8.98 -11.91
C PRO A 97 3.46 -9.33 -11.53
N GLU A 98 3.25 -10.31 -10.67
CA GLU A 98 1.92 -10.75 -10.23
C GLU A 98 1.26 -9.70 -9.33
N ILE A 99 2.00 -9.22 -8.32
CA ILE A 99 1.56 -8.12 -7.45
C ILE A 99 1.28 -6.87 -8.29
N LEU A 100 2.20 -6.52 -9.20
CA LEU A 100 2.05 -5.37 -10.08
C LEU A 100 0.81 -5.49 -10.97
N GLY A 101 0.55 -6.67 -11.53
CA GLY A 101 -0.66 -6.96 -12.30
C GLY A 101 -1.93 -6.72 -11.50
N GLN A 102 -1.98 -7.22 -10.26
CA GLN A 102 -3.12 -7.03 -9.37
C GLN A 102 -3.30 -5.57 -8.94
N LEU A 103 -2.22 -4.86 -8.60
CA LEU A 103 -2.28 -3.44 -8.25
C LEU A 103 -2.72 -2.57 -9.44
N ASN A 104 -2.30 -2.89 -10.66
CA ASN A 104 -2.78 -2.22 -11.87
C ASN A 104 -4.27 -2.46 -12.11
N HIS A 105 -4.79 -3.64 -11.77
CA HIS A 105 -6.23 -3.90 -11.79
C HIS A 105 -6.97 -3.04 -10.76
N VAL A 106 -6.45 -2.97 -9.53
CA VAL A 106 -6.97 -2.08 -8.47
C VAL A 106 -6.96 -0.61 -8.91
N GLN A 107 -5.90 -0.13 -9.57
CA GLN A 107 -5.82 1.24 -10.08
C GLN A 107 -6.91 1.57 -11.11
N LYS A 108 -7.29 0.62 -11.97
CA LYS A 108 -8.39 0.80 -12.94
C LYS A 108 -9.72 0.98 -12.22
N LEU A 109 -10.04 0.09 -11.29
CA LEU A 109 -11.26 0.19 -10.47
C LEU A 109 -11.28 1.46 -9.63
N TRP A 110 -10.13 1.85 -9.10
CA TRP A 110 -9.97 3.09 -8.34
C TRP A 110 -10.28 4.31 -9.19
N LYS A 111 -9.81 4.37 -10.44
CA LYS A 111 -10.06 5.50 -11.34
C LYS A 111 -11.55 5.78 -11.50
N ASP A 112 -12.36 4.74 -11.69
CA ASP A 112 -13.81 4.88 -11.88
C ASP A 112 -14.50 5.29 -10.57
N LEU A 113 -14.12 4.70 -9.44
CA LEU A 113 -14.64 5.10 -8.12
C LEU A 113 -14.26 6.55 -7.77
N HIS A 114 -13.02 6.97 -8.07
CA HIS A 114 -12.51 8.31 -7.83
C HIS A 114 -13.25 9.38 -8.65
N ALA A 115 -13.62 9.07 -9.90
CA ALA A 115 -14.46 9.96 -10.70
C ALA A 115 -15.82 10.21 -10.03
N ASN A 116 -16.46 9.17 -9.50
CA ASN A 116 -17.72 9.30 -8.77
C ASN A 116 -17.57 10.05 -7.45
N LEU A 117 -16.48 9.82 -6.72
CA LEU A 117 -16.15 10.61 -5.51
C LEU A 117 -15.97 12.10 -5.83
N SER A 118 -15.41 12.43 -6.99
CA SER A 118 -15.25 13.81 -7.45
C SER A 118 -16.61 14.48 -7.74
N ILE A 119 -17.59 13.72 -8.27
CA ILE A 119 -18.97 14.20 -8.48
C ILE A 119 -19.63 14.52 -7.13
N VAL A 120 -19.47 13.64 -6.13
CA VAL A 120 -19.97 13.89 -4.76
C VAL A 120 -19.31 15.13 -4.16
N LEU A 121 -17.99 15.27 -4.28
CA LEU A 121 -17.26 16.44 -3.78
C LEU A 121 -17.68 17.76 -4.44
N ALA A 122 -18.14 17.70 -5.70
CA ALA A 122 -18.64 18.86 -6.43
C ALA A 122 -20.06 19.28 -6.00
N ASN A 123 -20.77 18.46 -5.20
CA ASN A 123 -22.17 18.68 -4.82
C ASN A 123 -23.08 18.95 -6.04
N SER A 124 -22.90 18.18 -7.12
CA SER A 124 -23.68 18.34 -8.35
C SER A 124 -25.03 17.61 -8.29
N ASP A 125 -25.96 17.95 -9.19
CA ASP A 125 -27.28 17.29 -9.29
C ASP A 125 -27.20 15.78 -9.59
N VAL A 126 -26.05 15.29 -10.07
CA VAL A 126 -25.83 13.88 -10.43
C VAL A 126 -25.32 13.03 -9.25
N THR A 127 -25.29 13.58 -8.04
CA THR A 127 -24.74 12.94 -6.83
C THR A 127 -25.40 11.60 -6.51
N THR A 128 -26.70 11.42 -6.77
CA THR A 128 -27.41 10.16 -6.49
C THR A 128 -26.83 8.97 -7.29
N ALA A 129 -26.57 9.17 -8.59
CA ALA A 129 -25.98 8.12 -9.43
C ALA A 129 -24.54 7.81 -9.00
N ALA A 130 -23.78 8.84 -8.62
CA ALA A 130 -22.41 8.68 -8.12
C ALA A 130 -22.37 7.89 -6.79
N LEU A 131 -23.29 8.18 -5.87
CA LEU A 131 -23.39 7.44 -4.61
C LEU A 131 -23.80 5.98 -4.83
N SER A 132 -24.74 5.71 -5.75
CA SER A 132 -25.09 4.32 -6.11
C SER A 132 -23.87 3.60 -6.65
N TYR A 133 -23.14 4.21 -7.59
CA TYR A 133 -21.92 3.62 -8.13
C TYR A 133 -20.89 3.32 -7.03
N ILE A 134 -20.66 4.25 -6.11
CA ILE A 134 -19.74 4.05 -4.97
C ILE A 134 -20.23 2.88 -4.10
N ASN A 135 -21.52 2.83 -3.77
CA ASN A 135 -22.10 1.77 -2.95
C ASN A 135 -21.96 0.38 -3.60
N ASP A 136 -22.15 0.30 -4.91
CA ASP A 136 -22.15 -0.98 -5.62
C ASP A 136 -20.72 -1.47 -5.91
N ASN A 137 -19.77 -0.56 -6.08
CA ASN A 137 -18.40 -0.90 -6.52
C ASN A 137 -17.35 -0.86 -5.40
N ASN A 138 -17.63 -0.25 -4.24
CA ASN A 138 -16.62 -0.20 -3.15
C ASN A 138 -16.23 -1.61 -2.66
N MET A 139 -17.16 -2.57 -2.67
CA MET A 139 -16.90 -3.94 -2.24
C MET A 139 -16.04 -4.69 -3.25
N THR A 140 -16.19 -4.39 -4.54
CA THR A 140 -15.30 -4.92 -5.59
C THR A 140 -13.89 -4.40 -5.38
N LEU A 141 -13.72 -3.08 -5.19
CA LEU A 141 -12.40 -2.49 -4.92
C LEU A 141 -11.76 -3.07 -3.64
N LEU A 142 -12.56 -3.27 -2.58
CA LEU A 142 -12.08 -3.92 -1.35
C LEU A 142 -11.59 -5.35 -1.61
N LYS A 143 -12.35 -6.16 -2.35
CA LYS A 143 -11.99 -7.55 -2.66
C LYS A 143 -10.70 -7.63 -3.49
N GLU A 144 -10.58 -6.80 -4.52
CA GLU A 144 -9.38 -6.78 -5.36
C GLU A 144 -8.15 -6.27 -4.61
N MET A 145 -8.33 -5.32 -3.69
CA MET A 145 -7.26 -4.91 -2.79
C MET A 145 -6.89 -6.02 -1.79
N ASN A 146 -7.88 -6.78 -1.31
CA ASN A 146 -7.61 -7.93 -0.44
C ASN A 146 -6.79 -9.02 -1.14
N LYS A 147 -7.02 -9.24 -2.44
CA LYS A 147 -6.18 -10.13 -3.25
C LYS A 147 -4.75 -9.63 -3.36
N ALA A 148 -4.54 -8.33 -3.63
CA ALA A 148 -3.20 -7.74 -3.69
C ALA A 148 -2.43 -7.94 -2.37
N VAL A 149 -3.08 -7.75 -1.21
CA VAL A 149 -2.46 -7.99 0.11
C VAL A 149 -2.05 -9.45 0.29
N GLY A 150 -2.81 -10.41 -0.24
CA GLY A 150 -2.48 -11.83 -0.15
C GLY A 150 -1.30 -12.28 -1.02
N LEU A 151 -0.83 -11.41 -1.92
CA LEU A 151 0.34 -11.64 -2.77
C LEU A 151 1.62 -10.99 -2.22
N CYS A 152 1.49 -10.09 -1.24
CA CYS A 152 2.58 -9.37 -0.58
C CYS A 152 3.30 -10.24 0.46
#